data_AF-A0A077QNB1-F1
#
_entry.id   AF-A0A077QNB1-F1
#
_cell.length_a   1.000
_cell.length_b   1.000
_cell.length_c   1.000
_cell.angle_alpha   90.00
_cell.angle_beta   90.00
_cell.angle_gamma   90.00
#
_symmetry.space_group_name_H-M   'P 1'
#
loop_
_entity.id
_entity.type
_entity.pdbx_description
1 polymer ?
#
loop_
_entity_poly.entity_id
_entity_poly.type
_entity_poly.pdbx_seq_one_letter_code
_entity_poly.pdbx_strand_id
1 'polypeptide(L)'
;MEKRSPLMTSIPLDIDIKQEATINGIEMGVLENGIPYLTQNGLANVCGVQRLRIKEITDEWAESYEFGIFKKGKMTFIGSYLLKEGFSQTPVCSGCLPRSAP
;
A
#
# COMPACT_ATOMS: atom_id res chain seq x y z
N MET A 1 -23.37 -9.88 21.96
CA MET A 1 -22.48 -8.98 21.19
C MET A 1 -21.50 -9.87 20.43
N GLU A 2 -21.83 -10.18 19.18
CA GLU A 2 -21.00 -10.97 18.26
C GLU A 2 -19.76 -10.13 17.89
N LYS A 3 -18.60 -10.50 18.42
CA LYS A 3 -17.33 -9.89 18.02
C LYS A 3 -17.01 -10.40 16.61
N ARG A 4 -17.24 -9.57 15.60
CA ARG A 4 -16.69 -9.79 14.25
C ARG A 4 -15.17 -9.63 14.33
N SER A 5 -14.48 -10.73 14.57
CA SER A 5 -13.05 -10.85 14.28
C SER A 5 -12.86 -10.69 12.77
N PRO A 6 -12.07 -9.73 12.28
CA PRO A 6 -11.65 -9.77 10.89
C PRO A 6 -10.76 -11.00 10.76
N LEU A 7 -11.22 -12.02 10.05
CA LEU A 7 -10.32 -13.01 9.49
C LEU A 7 -9.40 -12.21 8.55
N MET A 8 -8.21 -11.85 9.05
CA MET A 8 -7.08 -11.43 8.22
C MET A 8 -6.66 -12.64 7.39
N THR A 9 -7.49 -13.02 6.42
CA THR A 9 -7.08 -13.91 5.35
C THR A 9 -6.17 -13.06 4.49
N SER A 10 -4.85 -13.19 4.68
CA SER A 10 -3.89 -12.76 3.68
C SER A 10 -4.25 -13.50 2.40
N ILE A 11 -4.85 -12.80 1.44
CA ILE A 11 -5.13 -13.36 0.12
C ILE A 11 -3.77 -13.70 -0.46
N PRO A 12 -3.46 -14.97 -0.78
CA PRO A 12 -2.25 -15.27 -1.51
C PRO A 12 -2.32 -14.50 -2.82
N LEU A 13 -1.45 -13.51 -2.95
CA LEU A 13 -1.29 -12.77 -4.19
C LEU A 13 -0.61 -13.74 -5.16
N ASP A 14 -1.42 -14.42 -5.95
CA ASP A 14 -0.96 -15.03 -7.18
C ASP A 14 -0.61 -13.87 -8.12
N ILE A 15 0.66 -13.45 -8.11
CA ILE A 15 1.14 -12.23 -8.79
C ILE A 15 1.36 -12.48 -10.29
N ASP A 16 1.00 -13.66 -10.79
CA ASP A 16 1.04 -13.92 -12.21
C ASP A 16 0.05 -13.01 -12.94
N ILE A 17 0.59 -12.37 -13.97
CA ILE A 17 -0.12 -11.39 -14.78
C ILE A 17 -0.89 -12.15 -15.86
N LYS A 18 -2.22 -12.04 -15.82
CA LYS A 18 -3.08 -12.60 -16.86
C LYS A 18 -3.10 -11.74 -18.11
N GLN A 19 -3.21 -10.42 -17.92
CA GLN A 19 -3.29 -9.47 -19.02
C GLN A 19 -2.88 -8.07 -18.58
N GLU A 20 -2.18 -7.35 -19.46
CA GLU A 20 -1.94 -5.91 -19.35
C GLU A 20 -2.45 -5.18 -20.59
N ALA A 21 -2.88 -3.94 -20.41
CA ALA A 21 -3.30 -3.06 -21.48
C ALA A 21 -3.12 -1.59 -21.12
N THR A 22 -3.02 -0.75 -22.15
CA THR A 22 -3.09 0.71 -22.00
C THR A 22 -4.42 1.19 -22.59
N ILE A 23 -5.31 1.68 -21.73
CA ILE A 23 -6.64 2.16 -22.13
C ILE A 23 -6.73 3.64 -21.78
N ASN A 24 -7.01 4.49 -22.77
CA ASN A 24 -7.04 5.95 -22.60
C ASN A 24 -5.75 6.53 -21.98
N GLY A 25 -4.59 5.94 -22.29
CA GLY A 25 -3.31 6.35 -21.72
C GLY A 25 -3.07 5.90 -20.28
N ILE A 26 -3.95 5.06 -19.72
CA ILE A 26 -3.80 4.48 -18.38
C ILE A 26 -3.34 3.02 -18.52
N GLU A 27 -2.17 2.73 -17.97
CA GLU A 27 -1.61 1.38 -17.92
C GLU A 27 -2.22 0.58 -16.76
N MET A 28 -2.85 -0.55 -17.08
CA MET A 28 -3.58 -1.38 -16.12
C MET A 28 -3.43 -2.85 -16.46
N GLY A 29 -3.74 -3.73 -15.51
CA GLY A 29 -3.75 -5.16 -15.73
C GLY A 29 -4.73 -5.89 -14.84
N VAL A 30 -4.80 -7.20 -15.07
CA VAL A 30 -5.57 -8.15 -14.27
C VAL A 30 -4.64 -9.31 -13.93
N LEU A 31 -4.59 -9.68 -12.65
CA LEU A 31 -3.85 -10.85 -12.17
C LEU A 31 -4.60 -12.15 -12.53
N GLU A 32 -3.95 -13.31 -12.47
CA GLU A 32 -4.58 -14.61 -12.74
C GLU A 32 -5.82 -14.88 -11.87
N ASN A 33 -5.79 -14.42 -10.62
CA ASN A 33 -6.93 -14.48 -9.69
C ASN A 33 -8.07 -13.49 -10.01
N GLY A 34 -7.95 -12.71 -11.08
CA GLY A 34 -8.95 -11.74 -11.52
C GLY A 34 -8.91 -10.39 -10.81
N ILE A 35 -7.97 -10.16 -9.88
CA ILE A 35 -7.82 -8.88 -9.20
C ILE A 35 -7.27 -7.84 -10.19
N PRO A 36 -7.98 -6.72 -10.43
CA PRO A 36 -7.47 -5.65 -11.27
C PRO A 36 -6.42 -4.83 -10.53
N TYR A 37 -5.42 -4.33 -11.26
CA TYR A 37 -4.40 -3.43 -10.72
C TYR A 37 -4.05 -2.32 -11.71
N LEU A 38 -3.51 -1.22 -11.17
CA LEU A 38 -2.85 -0.18 -11.96
C LEU A 38 -1.34 -0.41 -11.91
N THR A 39 -0.65 -0.18 -13.02
CA THR A 39 0.81 -0.05 -12.96
C THR A 39 1.15 1.25 -12.21
N GLN A 40 2.42 1.42 -11.81
CA GLN A 40 2.86 2.68 -11.21
C GLN A 40 2.59 3.89 -12.12
N ASN A 41 2.69 3.71 -13.45
CA ASN A 41 2.36 4.75 -14.42
C ASN A 41 0.85 4.97 -14.48
N GLY A 42 0.05 3.90 -14.52
CA GLY A 42 -1.41 3.99 -14.52
C GLY A 42 -1.93 4.77 -13.30
N LEU A 43 -1.40 4.45 -12.11
CA LEU A 43 -1.74 5.15 -10.88
C LEU A 43 -1.34 6.64 -10.94
N ALA A 44 -0.14 6.94 -11.42
CA ALA A 44 0.34 8.31 -11.57
C ALA A 44 -0.55 9.13 -12.52
N ASN A 45 -0.92 8.55 -13.67
CA ASN A 45 -1.77 9.20 -14.67
C ASN A 45 -3.18 9.46 -14.12
N VAL A 46 -3.78 8.47 -13.43
CA VAL A 46 -5.11 8.63 -12.80
C VAL A 46 -5.10 9.69 -11.70
N CYS A 47 -4.03 9.74 -10.90
CA CYS A 47 -3.91 10.74 -9.84
C CYS A 47 -3.46 12.12 -10.33
N GLY A 48 -3.08 12.27 -11.61
CA GLY A 48 -2.56 13.53 -12.15
C GLY A 48 -1.23 13.96 -11.53
N VAL A 49 -0.40 13.00 -11.11
CA VAL A 49 0.90 13.25 -10.47
C VAL A 49 2.04 12.66 -11.29
N GLN A 50 3.25 13.18 -11.09
CA GLN A 50 4.43 12.57 -11.71
C GLN A 50 4.69 11.18 -11.10
N ARG A 51 4.97 10.18 -11.94
CA ARG A 51 5.34 8.81 -11.54
C ARG A 51 6.44 8.79 -10.47
N LEU A 52 7.43 9.69 -10.59
CA LEU A 52 8.53 9.79 -9.63
C LEU A 52 8.03 10.10 -8.21
N ARG A 53 6.97 10.90 -8.06
CA ARG A 53 6.39 11.23 -6.75
C ARG A 53 5.75 10.01 -6.10
N ILE A 54 5.08 9.16 -6.88
CA ILE A 54 4.57 7.88 -6.40
C ILE A 54 5.74 7.02 -5.94
N LYS A 55 6.80 6.89 -6.76
CA LYS A 55 8.00 6.10 -6.41
C LYS A 55 8.64 6.59 -5.10
N GLU A 56 8.89 7.89 -4.98
CA GLU A 56 9.48 8.50 -3.79
C GLU A 56 8.66 8.27 -2.52
N ILE A 57 7.32 8.31 -2.62
CA ILE A 57 6.44 8.02 -1.49
C ILE A 57 6.54 6.55 -1.10
N THR A 58 6.50 5.64 -2.07
CA THR A 58 6.60 4.19 -1.82
C THR A 58 7.97 3.80 -1.25
N ASP A 59 9.06 4.33 -1.80
CA ASP A 59 10.42 4.05 -1.33
C ASP A 59 10.62 4.54 0.11
N GLU A 60 10.20 5.78 0.41
CA GLU A 60 10.34 6.35 1.76
C GLU A 60 9.45 5.65 2.78
N TRP A 61 8.28 5.15 2.36
CA TRP A 61 7.44 4.31 3.21
C TRP A 61 8.13 2.99 3.54
N ALA A 62 8.68 2.31 2.54
CA ALA A 62 9.41 1.06 2.71
C ALA A 62 10.63 1.24 3.64
N GLU A 63 11.43 2.28 3.41
CA GLU A 63 12.57 2.66 4.25
C GLU A 63 12.12 2.94 5.70
N SER A 64 11.05 3.74 5.87
CA SER A 64 10.53 4.07 7.21
C SER A 64 10.10 2.83 7.98
N TYR A 65 9.54 1.85 7.28
CA TYR A 65 9.07 0.61 7.86
C TYR A 65 10.23 -0.33 8.21
N GLU A 66 11.20 -0.49 7.30
CA GLU A 66 12.38 -1.33 7.49
C GLU A 66 13.22 -0.88 8.69
N PHE A 67 13.46 0.42 8.82
CA PHE A 67 14.28 0.98 9.90
C PHE A 67 13.47 1.40 11.14
N GLY A 68 12.13 1.37 11.07
CA GLY A 68 11.25 1.86 12.14
C GLY A 68 11.34 3.37 12.37
N ILE A 69 11.81 4.14 11.39
CA ILE A 69 12.02 5.59 11.48
C ILE A 69 11.07 6.30 10.53
N PHE A 70 9.95 6.80 11.06
CA PHE A 70 9.03 7.63 10.29
C PHE A 70 9.48 9.09 10.34
N LYS A 71 10.12 9.55 9.27
CA LYS A 71 10.48 10.96 9.09
C LYS A 71 9.22 11.82 9.24
N LYS A 72 9.31 12.95 9.96
CA LYS A 72 8.18 13.88 10.14
C LYS A 72 7.67 14.34 8.77
N GLY A 73 6.35 14.47 8.64
CA GLY A 73 5.70 14.96 7.42
C GLY A 73 4.82 13.89 6.78
N LYS A 74 5.01 13.66 5.47
CA LYS A 74 4.14 12.78 4.68
C LYS A 74 4.03 11.35 5.23
N MET A 75 5.11 10.75 5.73
CA MET A 75 5.07 9.37 6.24
C MET A 75 4.25 9.24 7.51
N THR A 76 4.37 10.21 8.43
CA THR A 76 3.51 10.28 9.63
C THR A 76 2.05 10.49 9.25
N PHE A 77 1.77 11.35 8.27
CA PHE A 77 0.41 11.59 7.79
C PHE A 77 -0.17 10.32 7.16
N ILE A 78 0.52 9.69 6.20
CA ILE A 78 0.07 8.47 5.53
C ILE A 78 -0.15 7.36 6.56
N GLY A 79 0.77 7.17 7.50
CA GLY A 79 0.64 6.13 8.52
C GLY A 79 -0.55 6.34 9.45
N SER A 80 -0.76 7.56 9.93
CA SER A 80 -1.92 7.88 10.78
C SER A 80 -3.24 7.78 10.01
N TYR A 81 -3.26 8.19 8.74
CA TYR A 81 -4.42 8.05 7.87
C TYR A 81 -4.77 6.57 7.64
N LEU A 82 -3.80 5.75 7.24
CA LEU A 82 -4.01 4.31 7.01
C LEU A 82 -4.52 3.61 8.28
N LEU A 83 -3.91 3.90 9.43
CA LEU A 83 -4.34 3.33 10.71
C LEU A 83 -5.78 3.73 11.07
N LYS A 84 -6.13 5.00 10.86
CA LYS A 84 -7.48 5.52 11.08
C LYS A 84 -8.51 4.79 10.20
N GLU A 85 -8.17 4.54 8.94
CA GLU A 85 -9.03 3.82 7.99
C GLU A 85 -9.00 2.29 8.20
N GLY A 86 -8.33 1.79 9.25
CA GLY A 86 -8.30 0.37 9.60
C GLY A 86 -7.26 -0.45 8.84
N PHE A 87 -6.40 0.18 8.05
CA PHE A 87 -5.26 -0.46 7.41
C PHE A 87 -4.10 -0.54 8.41
N SER A 88 -4.03 -1.66 9.12
CA SER A 88 -2.84 -2.05 9.87
C SER A 88 -2.00 -3.01 9.02
N GLN A 89 -0.71 -2.72 8.90
CA GLN A 89 0.21 -3.74 8.45
C GLN A 89 0.46 -4.67 9.63
N THR A 90 0.25 -5.98 9.45
CA THR A 90 0.82 -6.96 10.38
C THR A 90 2.33 -6.82 10.29
N PRO A 91 3.03 -6.47 11.38
CA PRO A 91 4.47 -6.37 11.34
C PRO A 91 5.05 -7.75 11.02
N VAL A 92 5.94 -7.78 10.03
CA VAL A 92 6.82 -8.93 9.79
C VAL A 92 7.81 -9.13 10.96
N CYS A 93 7.80 -8.21 11.93
CA CYS A 93 8.59 -8.26 13.16
C CYS A 93 7.69 -8.42 14.39
N SER A 94 7.76 -9.58 15.02
CA SER A 94 7.11 -9.98 16.27
C SER A 94 7.54 -9.19 17.52
N GLY A 95 7.82 -7.88 17.44
CA GLY A 95 8.40 -7.14 18.58
C GLY A 95 8.31 -5.62 18.60
N CYS A 96 7.84 -4.95 17.55
CA CYS A 96 7.82 -3.48 17.52
C CYS A 96 6.38 -2.95 17.45
N LEU A 97 5.74 -2.81 18.61
CA LEU A 97 4.58 -1.93 18.75
C LEU A 97 5.05 -0.48 18.61
N PRO A 98 4.40 0.37 17.79
CA PRO A 98 4.67 1.80 17.83
C PRO A 98 4.31 2.31 19.24
N ARG A 99 5.29 2.87 19.96
CA ARG A 99 5.00 3.61 21.18
C ARG A 99 4.02 4.71 20.79
N SER A 100 2.87 4.72 21.46
CA SER A 100 1.90 5.80 21.42
C SER A 100 2.64 7.14 21.53
N ALA A 101 2.58 7.94 20.47
CA ALA A 101 3.00 9.33 20.54
C ALA A 101 2.03 10.08 21.48
N PRO A 102 2.53 11.02 22.31
CA PRO A 102 1.72 11.80 23.24
C PRO A 102 0.75 12.75 22.53
#